data_AF-A0A842TY24-F1
#
_entry.id   AF-A0A842TY24-F1
#
_cell.length_a   1.000
_cell.length_b   1.000
_cell.length_c   1.000
_cell.angle_alpha   90.00
_cell.angle_beta   90.00
_cell.angle_gamma   90.00
#
_symmetry.space_group_name_H-M   'P 1'
#
loop_
_entity.id
_entity.type
_entity.pdbx_description
1 polymer ?
#
loop_
_entity_poly.entity_id
_entity_poly.type
_entity_poly.pdbx_seq_one_letter_code
_entity_poly.pdbx_strand_id
1 'polypeptide(L)' 'MKISKKQAKQICEKLNAMFKKIYLLGKGCHNENFILSTDKGKYVVRIKINKSDRILQEYKFLKKLKGKFGPKVYFLDSS' A
#
# COMPACT_ATOMS: atom_id res chain seq x y z
N MET A 1 -1.30 14.18 -0.32
CA MET A 1 -2.56 13.72 0.33
C MET A 1 -2.20 12.84 1.51
N LYS A 2 -2.71 13.11 2.72
CA LYS A 2 -2.34 12.35 3.92
C LYS A 2 -3.32 11.20 4.15
N ILE A 3 -2.83 9.96 4.25
CA ILE A 3 -3.67 8.84 4.68
C ILE A 3 -4.13 9.06 6.12
N SER A 4 -5.43 8.93 6.36
CA SER A 4 -6.00 9.08 7.70
C SER A 4 -5.75 7.83 8.55
N LYS A 5 -5.76 8.00 9.88
CA LYS A 5 -5.72 6.86 10.82
C LYS A 5 -6.88 5.89 10.61
N LYS A 6 -8.06 6.39 10.20
CA LYS A 6 -9.25 5.58 9.89
C LYS A 6 -8.98 4.67 8.68
N GLN A 7 -8.48 5.23 7.57
CA GLN A 7 -8.11 4.44 6.39
C GLN A 7 -7.01 3.42 6.71
N ALA A 8 -6.01 3.79 7.50
CA ALA A 8 -4.96 2.87 7.93
C ALA A 8 -5.49 1.67 8.73
N LYS A 9 -6.49 1.90 9.61
CA LYS A 9 -7.17 0.82 10.34
C LYS A 9 -7.96 -0.10 9.41
N GLN A 10 -8.71 0.45 8.44
CA GLN A 10 -9.44 -0.34 7.45
C GLN A 10 -8.51 -1.23 6.60
N ILE A 11 -7.32 -0.72 6.26
CA ILE A 11 -6.29 -1.53 5.58
C ILE A 11 -5.82 -2.69 6.48
N CYS A 12 -5.64 -2.44 7.78
CA CYS A 12 -5.25 -3.48 8.73
C CYS A 12 -6.32 -4.58 8.88
N GLU A 13 -7.60 -4.21 8.90
CA GLU A 13 -8.73 -5.16 8.91
C GLU A 13 -8.68 -6.07 7.68
N LYS A 14 -8.45 -5.50 6.47
CA LYS A 14 -8.28 -6.29 5.23
C LYS A 14 -7.05 -7.23 5.29
N LEU A 15 -6.02 -6.89 6.07
CA LEU A 15 -4.84 -7.73 6.33
C LEU A 15 -5.07 -8.75 7.45
N ASN A 16 -6.23 -8.71 8.12
CA ASN A 16 -6.48 -9.42 9.37
C ASN A 16 -5.35 -9.16 10.40
N ALA A 17 -4.97 -7.89 10.58
CA ALA A 17 -3.85 -7.48 11.43
C ALA A 17 -4.28 -6.33 12.35
N MET A 18 -3.61 -6.20 13.50
CA MET A 18 -3.85 -5.11 14.44
C MET A 18 -3.02 -3.88 14.06
N PHE A 19 -3.69 -2.72 13.89
CA PHE A 19 -3.03 -1.44 13.63
C PHE A 19 -2.14 -1.02 14.81
N LYS A 20 -0.86 -0.69 14.54
CA LYS A 20 0.03 -0.06 15.53
C LYS A 20 0.29 1.40 15.19
N LYS A 21 0.88 1.66 14.02
CA LYS A 21 1.32 3.01 13.62
C LYS A 21 1.34 3.16 12.10
N ILE A 22 1.14 4.39 11.63
CA ILE A 22 1.39 4.79 10.24
C ILE A 22 2.22 6.06 10.19
N TYR A 23 3.18 6.11 9.28
CA TYR A 23 4.02 7.30 9.06
C TYR A 23 4.51 7.38 7.61
N LEU A 24 4.83 8.59 7.16
CA LEU A 24 5.34 8.84 5.82
C LEU A 24 6.73 8.21 5.67
N LEU A 25 6.91 7.40 4.63
CA LEU A 25 8.22 6.85 4.24
C LEU A 25 8.96 7.82 3.33
N GLY A 26 8.25 8.38 2.35
CA GLY A 26 8.83 9.28 1.37
C GLY A 26 7.82 9.72 0.31
N LYS A 27 8.15 10.83 -0.34
CA LYS A 27 7.36 11.39 -1.45
C LYS A 27 8.20 11.36 -2.70
N GLY A 28 7.63 10.84 -3.78
CA GLY A 28 8.17 10.96 -5.13
C GLY A 28 7.22 11.76 -6.02
N CYS A 29 7.65 12.06 -7.25
CA CYS A 29 6.88 12.84 -8.21
C CYS A 29 5.51 12.22 -8.58
N HIS A 30 5.33 10.93 -8.34
CA HIS A 30 4.12 10.20 -8.71
C HIS A 30 3.42 9.48 -7.55
N ASN A 31 4.08 9.32 -6.41
CA ASN A 31 3.57 8.52 -5.29
C ASN A 31 3.99 9.10 -3.94
N GLU A 32 3.10 9.02 -2.96
CA GLU A 32 3.44 9.10 -1.53
C GLU A 32 3.46 7.69 -0.95
N ASN A 33 4.55 7.33 -0.29
CA ASN A 33 4.71 6.04 0.35
C ASN A 33 4.61 6.21 1.87
N PHE A 34 3.87 5.32 2.52
CA PHE A 34 3.72 5.27 3.98
C PHE A 34 4.12 3.89 4.48
N ILE A 35 4.75 3.83 5.66
CA ILE A 35 4.90 2.58 6.40
C ILE A 35 3.69 2.39 7.30
N LEU A 36 3.02 1.25 7.14
CA LEU A 36 1.98 0.74 8.02
C LEU A 36 2.57 -0.37 8.89
N SER A 37 2.72 -0.10 10.18
CA SER A 37 3.19 -1.10 11.16
C SER A 37 2.01 -1.77 11.83
N THR A 38 2.04 -3.10 11.89
CA THR A 38 1.03 -3.96 12.51
C THR A 38 1.67 -4.95 13.49
N ASP A 39 0.86 -5.78 14.14
CA ASP A 39 1.31 -6.99 14.85
C ASP A 39 1.96 -8.04 13.94
N LYS A 40 1.52 -8.15 12.68
CA LYS A 40 2.02 -9.12 11.70
C LYS A 40 3.26 -8.66 10.91
N GLY A 41 3.63 -7.38 11.01
CA GLY A 41 4.83 -6.86 10.35
C GLY A 41 4.69 -5.42 9.89
N LYS A 42 5.54 -5.03 8.93
CA LYS A 42 5.51 -3.70 8.29
C LYS A 42 5.11 -3.85 6.84
N TYR A 43 4.22 -2.99 6.39
CA TYR A 43 3.71 -2.93 5.02
C TYR A 43 3.95 -1.55 4.43
N VAL A 44 4.11 -1.49 3.12
CA VAL A 44 4.16 -0.22 2.38
C VAL A 44 2.77 0.07 1.81
N VAL A 45 2.23 1.22 2.16
CA VAL A 45 1.02 1.78 1.54
C VAL A 45 1.48 2.84 0.54
N ARG A 46 1.25 2.57 -0.75
CA ARG A 46 1.61 3.47 -1.84
C ARG A 46 0.37 4.18 -2.36
N ILE A 47 0.31 5.50 -2.18
CA ILE A 47 -0.75 6.35 -2.69
C ILE A 47 -0.23 7.05 -3.94
N LYS A 48 -0.90 6.81 -5.07
CA LYS A 48 -0.55 7.47 -6.32
C LYS A 48 -1.12 8.90 -6.33
N ILE A 49 -0.30 9.86 -6.74
CA ILE A 49 -0.68 11.28 -6.81
C ILE A 49 -1.26 11.61 -8.20
N ASN A 50 -0.75 10.94 -9.25
CA ASN A 50 -1.17 11.19 -10.64
C ASN A 50 -2.08 10.09 -11.18
N LYS A 51 -3.11 10.48 -11.94
CA LYS A 51 -3.94 9.57 -12.74
C LYS A 51 -3.12 9.02 -13.91
N SER A 52 -2.49 7.87 -13.71
CA SER A 52 -1.86 7.12 -14.80
C SER A 52 -2.46 5.72 -14.82
N ASP A 53 -2.91 5.31 -16.01
CA ASP A 53 -3.72 4.09 -16.23
C ASP A 53 -2.93 2.78 -16.05
N ARG A 54 -1.62 2.87 -15.82
CA ARG A 54 -0.74 1.69 -15.72
C ARG A 54 -0.78 0.98 -14.36
N ILE A 55 -1.45 1.54 -13.34
CA ILE A 55 -1.42 0.95 -11.99
C ILE A 55 -2.10 -0.42 -11.93
N LEU A 56 -3.19 -0.60 -12.70
CA LEU A 56 -3.89 -1.88 -12.77
C LEU A 56 -3.03 -2.94 -13.45
N GLN A 57 -2.29 -2.57 -14.49
CA GLN A 57 -1.36 -3.47 -15.19
C GLN A 57 -0.20 -3.86 -14.27
N GLU A 58 0.41 -2.89 -13.57
CA GLU A 58 1.48 -3.15 -12.60
C GLU A 58 1.00 -4.07 -11.47
N TYR A 59 -0.18 -3.82 -10.91
CA TYR A 59 -0.77 -4.68 -9.89
C TYR A 59 -0.99 -6.11 -10.39
N LYS A 60 -1.60 -6.28 -11.57
CA LYS A 60 -1.84 -7.60 -12.17
C LYS A 60 -0.52 -8.35 -12.40
N PHE A 61 0.52 -7.65 -12.86
CA PHE A 61 1.85 -8.21 -13.05
C PHE A 61 2.48 -8.66 -11.72
N LEU A 62 2.58 -7.76 -10.74
CA LEU A 62 3.18 -8.05 -9.43
C LEU A 62 2.43 -9.15 -8.67
N LYS A 63 1.10 -9.21 -8.80
CA LYS A 63 0.29 -10.26 -8.17
C LYS A 63 0.65 -11.66 -8.70
N LYS A 64 0.93 -11.78 -10.00
CA LYS A 64 1.39 -13.04 -10.62
C LYS A 64 2.76 -13.48 -10.12
N LEU A 65 3.66 -12.52 -9.84
CA LEU A 65 5.00 -12.81 -9.36
C LEU A 65 5.05 -13.32 -7.91
N LYS A 66 3.97 -13.14 -7.13
CA LYS A 66 3.83 -13.62 -5.74
C LYS A 66 5.00 -13.25 -4.81
N GLY A 67 5.72 -12.18 -5.12
CA GLY A 67 6.88 -11.74 -4.35
C GLY A 67 8.22 -12.38 -4.72
N LYS A 68 8.30 -13.22 -5.77
CA LYS A 68 9.55 -13.89 -6.17
C LYS A 68 10.55 -12.94 -6.84
N PHE A 69 10.06 -12.04 -7.70
CA PHE A 69 10.88 -11.13 -8.51
C PHE A 69 10.49 -9.66 -8.31
N GLY A 70 9.88 -9.34 -7.16
CA GLY A 70 9.37 -8.01 -6.85
C GLY A 70 8.60 -7.98 -5.54
N PRO A 71 8.03 -6.84 -5.14
CA PRO A 71 7.27 -6.75 -3.92
C PRO A 71 6.01 -7.62 -4.00
N LYS A 72 5.71 -8.32 -2.89
CA LYS A 72 4.44 -9.02 -2.75
C LYS A 72 3.32 -8.00 -2.56
N VAL A 73 2.33 -7.99 -3.46
CA VAL A 73 1.19 -7.08 -3.38
C VAL A 73 -0.04 -7.79 -2.81
N TYR A 74 -0.65 -7.17 -1.81
CA TYR A 74 -1.81 -7.70 -1.10
C TYR A 74 -3.11 -7.28 -1.78
N PHE A 75 -3.29 -5.98 -1.97
CA PHE A 75 -4.51 -5.37 -2.52
C PHE A 75 -4.15 -4.15 -3.38
N LEU A 76 -5.07 -3.85 -4.30
CA LEU A 76 -5.16 -2.58 -5.01
C LEU A 76 -6.50 -1.96 -4.62
N ASP A 77 -6.47 -0.69 -4.23
CA ASP A 77 -7.68 0.10 -3.98
C ASP A 77 -7.78 1.17 -5.07
N SER A 78 -8.89 1.15 -5.82
CA SER A 78 -9.18 2.09 -6.90
C SER A 78 -10.48 2.87 -6.67
N SER A 79 -10.97 2.84 -5.42
CA SER A 79 -12.17 3.54 -4.98
C SER A 79 -11.97 5.06 -4.90
#